data_AF-A0A7S2MZS3-F1
#
_entry.id   AF-A0A7S2MZS3-F1
#
_cell.length_a   1.000
_cell.length_b   1.000
_cell.length_c   1.000
_cell.angle_alpha   90.00
_cell.angle_beta   90.00
_cell.angle_gamma   90.00
#
_symmetry.space_group_name_H-M   'P 1'
#
loop_
_entity.id
_entity.type
_entity.pdbx_description
1 polymer ?
#
loop_
_entity_poly.entity_id
_entity_poly.type
_entity_poly.pdbx_seq_one_letter_code
_entity_poly.pdbx_strand_id
1 'polypeptide(L)'
;VDRASTVSCTSREMLRRMSSGCLGTPADQRHRYQVAVADMLREVLASAEESVAEAVGHAASEVNSVAARASSLAGSRGTVETAFASHTEALEAAKVRFRKCNISLQAARKAMDEAAESQARNDGKVQRADATKQAMEKAIEAHMKPLMCEGLDLNPHVDALAKLNAEAEVDEGLAKAFLVAGRKDPRTRSTFDQAVLKQLEADYSKRVVELGKVVAAGTPGCEERAAAAAAAETELA
;
A
#
# COMPACT_ATOMS: atom_id res chain seq x y z
N VAL A 1 63.92 30.92 10.11
CA VAL A 1 64.35 29.86 9.17
C VAL A 1 65.81 30.09 8.90
N ASP A 2 66.66 29.18 9.36
CA ASP A 2 68.11 29.28 9.20
C ASP A 2 68.48 28.87 7.76
N ARG A 3 68.18 29.74 6.78
CA ARG A 3 68.23 29.41 5.33
C ARG A 3 69.65 29.27 4.76
N ALA A 4 70.64 29.55 5.58
CA ALA A 4 72.05 29.22 5.34
C ALA A 4 72.50 28.10 6.28
N SER A 5 71.64 27.10 6.53
CA SER A 5 71.98 25.92 7.35
C SER A 5 73.09 25.08 6.71
N THR A 6 73.31 25.24 5.40
CA THR A 6 74.45 24.68 4.67
C THR A 6 75.78 25.29 5.11
N VAL A 7 75.76 26.49 5.71
CA VAL A 7 76.95 27.19 6.21
C VAL A 7 76.94 27.21 7.73
N SER A 8 77.98 26.63 8.33
CA SER A 8 78.12 26.60 9.79
C SER A 8 78.03 28.00 10.40
N CYS A 9 77.50 28.11 11.62
CA CYS A 9 77.41 29.39 12.33
C CYS A 9 78.77 30.11 12.40
N THR A 10 79.84 29.35 12.65
CA THR A 10 81.22 29.84 12.68
C THR A 10 81.68 30.40 11.32
N SER A 11 81.37 29.70 10.23
CA SER A 11 81.70 30.16 8.87
C SER A 11 80.93 31.41 8.47
N ARG A 12 79.65 31.54 8.88
CA ARG A 12 78.85 32.75 8.65
C ARG A 12 79.39 33.96 9.40
N GLU A 13 79.78 33.79 10.66
CA GLU A 13 80.39 34.86 11.46
C GLU A 13 81.75 35.29 10.88
N MET A 14 82.55 34.33 10.41
CA MET A 14 83.81 34.61 9.72
C MET A 14 83.58 35.43 8.43
N LEU A 15 82.70 34.98 7.53
CA LEU A 15 82.37 35.69 6.29
C LEU A 15 81.79 37.09 6.57
N ARG A 16 80.96 37.22 7.61
CA ARG A 16 80.41 38.50 8.06
C ARG A 16 81.52 39.49 8.44
N ARG A 17 82.47 39.08 9.28
CA ARG A 17 83.60 39.95 9.69
C ARG A 17 84.50 40.34 8.52
N MET A 18 84.62 39.47 7.52
CA MET A 18 85.51 39.68 6.38
C MET A 18 84.87 40.46 5.23
N SER A 19 83.53 40.48 5.19
CA SER A 19 82.77 41.19 4.15
C SER A 19 83.07 42.69 4.09
N SER A 20 83.28 43.36 5.23
CA SER A 20 83.55 44.81 5.27
C SER A 20 84.87 45.17 4.58
N GLY A 21 85.93 44.41 4.85
CA GLY A 21 87.24 44.61 4.23
C GLY A 21 87.24 44.26 2.74
N CYS A 22 86.39 43.34 2.30
CA CYS A 22 86.30 42.93 0.89
C CYS A 22 85.41 43.86 0.06
N LEU A 23 84.19 44.15 0.52
CA LEU A 23 83.19 44.92 -0.21
C LEU A 23 83.47 46.42 -0.19
N GLY A 24 84.29 46.90 0.77
CA GLY A 24 84.71 48.31 0.85
C GLY A 24 85.86 48.71 -0.09
N THR A 25 86.56 47.75 -0.71
CA THR A 25 87.62 48.02 -1.68
C THR A 25 87.09 47.86 -3.12
N PRO A 26 87.34 48.82 -4.04
CA PRO A 26 87.00 48.71 -5.46
C PRO A 26 87.50 47.39 -6.07
N ALA A 27 86.71 46.78 -6.95
CA ALA A 27 86.97 45.42 -7.43
C ALA A 27 88.34 45.23 -8.09
N ASP A 28 88.85 46.26 -8.75
CA ASP A 28 90.16 46.37 -9.40
C ASP A 28 91.33 46.53 -8.41
N GLN A 29 91.05 46.94 -7.18
CA GLN A 29 92.04 47.17 -6.11
C GLN A 29 92.04 46.08 -5.04
N ARG A 30 91.19 45.05 -5.18
CA ARG A 30 91.10 43.98 -4.20
C ARG A 30 92.35 43.11 -4.21
N HIS A 31 92.93 42.88 -3.03
CA HIS A 31 93.96 41.86 -2.85
C HIS A 31 93.35 40.46 -3.05
N ARG A 32 94.16 39.48 -3.48
CA ARG A 32 93.74 38.08 -3.74
C ARG A 32 92.85 37.45 -2.66
N TYR A 33 93.08 37.80 -1.39
CA TYR A 33 92.29 37.31 -0.27
C TYR A 33 90.89 37.94 -0.21
N GLN A 34 90.76 39.24 -0.50
CA GLN A 34 89.46 39.89 -0.61
C GLN A 34 88.67 39.32 -1.79
N VAL A 35 89.33 39.01 -2.92
CA VAL A 35 88.69 38.33 -4.06
C VAL A 35 88.11 36.98 -3.64
N ALA A 36 88.90 36.12 -2.98
CA ALA A 36 88.43 34.81 -2.53
C ALA A 36 87.25 34.90 -1.53
N VAL A 37 87.22 35.93 -0.68
CA VAL A 37 86.10 36.18 0.25
C VAL A 37 84.86 36.65 -0.50
N ALA A 38 85.02 37.50 -1.51
CA ALA A 38 83.92 37.91 -2.38
C ALA A 38 83.30 36.70 -3.08
N ASP A 39 84.14 35.78 -3.55
CA ASP A 39 83.68 34.56 -4.24
C ASP A 39 82.93 33.62 -3.28
N MET A 40 83.45 33.38 -2.07
CA MET A 40 82.73 32.61 -1.04
C MET A 40 81.39 33.25 -0.66
N LEU A 41 81.32 34.59 -0.52
CA LEU A 41 80.07 35.29 -0.25
C LEU A 41 79.09 35.13 -1.43
N ARG A 42 79.58 35.21 -2.67
CA ARG A 42 78.76 34.98 -3.86
C ARG A 42 78.18 33.57 -3.89
N GLU A 43 78.98 32.55 -3.63
CA GLU A 43 78.53 31.15 -3.58
C GLU A 43 77.47 30.93 -2.51
N VAL A 44 77.69 31.45 -1.29
CA VAL A 44 76.70 31.34 -0.20
C VAL A 44 75.40 32.05 -0.54
N LEU A 45 75.47 33.25 -1.12
CA LEU A 45 74.27 33.99 -1.54
C LEU A 45 73.54 33.27 -2.67
N ALA A 46 74.25 32.76 -3.68
CA ALA A 46 73.66 31.98 -4.77
C ALA A 46 72.96 30.71 -4.27
N SER A 47 73.58 29.97 -3.36
CA SER A 47 72.96 28.78 -2.74
C SER A 47 71.73 29.16 -1.90
N ALA A 48 71.77 30.28 -1.18
CA ALA A 48 70.61 30.76 -0.44
C ALA A 48 69.46 31.20 -1.37
N GLU A 49 69.78 31.87 -2.49
CA GLU A 49 68.81 32.25 -3.51
C GLU A 49 68.14 31.02 -4.13
N GLU A 50 68.93 30.00 -4.50
CA GLU A 50 68.43 28.73 -5.01
C GLU A 50 67.52 28.02 -4.00
N SER A 51 67.94 27.92 -2.75
CA SER A 51 67.12 27.31 -1.69
C SER A 51 65.79 28.06 -1.46
N VAL A 52 65.79 29.39 -1.54
CA VAL A 52 64.55 30.18 -1.46
C VAL A 52 63.68 29.95 -2.70
N ALA A 53 64.26 29.90 -3.89
CA ALA A 53 63.53 29.63 -5.12
C ALA A 53 62.88 28.24 -5.10
N GLU A 54 63.60 27.22 -4.64
CA GLU A 54 63.08 25.86 -4.44
C GLU A 54 61.94 25.84 -3.42
N ALA A 55 62.12 26.49 -2.26
CA ALA A 55 61.09 26.55 -1.23
C ALA A 55 59.82 27.28 -1.71
N VAL A 56 59.98 28.36 -2.49
CA VAL A 56 58.86 29.08 -3.11
C VAL A 56 58.18 28.20 -4.16
N GLY A 57 58.95 27.48 -4.99
CA GLY A 57 58.42 26.54 -5.98
C GLY A 57 57.62 25.41 -5.33
N HIS A 58 58.13 24.82 -4.25
CA HIS A 58 57.44 23.79 -3.47
C HIS A 58 56.14 24.33 -2.87
N ALA A 59 56.19 25.46 -2.17
CA ALA A 59 55.01 26.06 -1.57
C ALA A 59 53.96 26.45 -2.62
N ALA A 60 54.38 26.96 -3.78
CA ALA A 60 53.48 27.25 -4.89
C ALA A 60 52.81 25.98 -5.44
N SER A 61 53.55 24.87 -5.56
CA SER A 61 53.01 23.57 -5.96
C SER A 61 51.98 23.05 -4.95
N GLU A 62 52.26 23.15 -3.66
CA GLU A 62 51.32 22.76 -2.60
C GLU A 62 50.03 23.59 -2.62
N VAL A 63 50.15 24.93 -2.76
CA VAL A 63 48.99 25.82 -2.88
C VAL A 63 48.15 25.47 -4.11
N ASN A 64 48.78 25.24 -5.25
CA ASN A 64 48.09 24.84 -6.49
C ASN A 64 47.37 23.49 -6.32
N SER A 65 48.00 22.51 -5.67
CA SER A 65 47.40 21.20 -5.36
C SER A 65 46.18 21.33 -4.44
N VAL A 66 46.29 22.11 -3.37
CA VAL A 66 45.18 22.36 -2.43
C VAL A 66 44.04 23.12 -3.13
N ALA A 67 44.36 24.12 -3.94
CA ALA A 67 43.36 24.87 -4.72
C ALA A 67 42.62 23.97 -5.72
N ALA A 68 43.33 23.10 -6.44
CA ALA A 68 42.73 22.12 -7.33
C ALA A 68 41.80 21.15 -6.58
N ARG A 69 42.24 20.63 -5.42
CA ARG A 69 41.41 19.75 -4.58
C ARG A 69 40.17 20.48 -4.06
N ALA A 70 40.30 21.73 -3.62
CA ALA A 70 39.18 22.54 -3.14
C ALA A 70 38.14 22.77 -4.25
N SER A 71 38.59 23.09 -5.46
CA SER A 71 37.71 23.23 -6.63
C SER A 71 36.98 21.92 -6.96
N SER A 72 37.70 20.79 -6.96
CA SER A 72 37.08 19.47 -7.20
C SER A 72 36.04 19.09 -6.15
N LEU A 73 36.34 19.34 -4.86
CA LEU A 73 35.39 19.07 -3.76
C LEU A 73 34.16 19.97 -3.84
N ALA A 74 34.33 21.25 -4.20
CA ALA A 74 33.21 22.16 -4.40
C ALA A 74 32.30 21.69 -5.55
N GLY A 75 32.89 21.23 -6.67
CA GLY A 75 32.15 20.64 -7.77
C GLY A 75 31.37 19.38 -7.36
N SER A 76 32.04 18.44 -6.69
CA SER A 76 31.41 17.20 -6.18
C SER A 76 30.27 17.51 -5.20
N ARG A 77 30.49 18.45 -4.26
CA ARG A 77 29.45 18.90 -3.33
C ARG A 77 28.24 19.46 -4.06
N GLY A 78 28.44 20.32 -5.06
CA GLY A 78 27.35 20.86 -5.88
C GLY A 78 26.55 19.74 -6.57
N THR A 79 27.22 18.74 -7.14
CA THR A 79 26.52 17.59 -7.77
C THR A 79 25.68 16.80 -6.76
N VAL A 80 26.20 16.54 -5.56
CA VAL A 80 25.48 15.81 -4.51
C VAL A 80 24.30 16.61 -3.97
N GLU A 81 24.47 17.92 -3.75
CA GLU A 81 23.39 18.80 -3.30
C GLU A 81 22.24 18.85 -4.31
N THR A 82 22.54 18.95 -5.62
CA THR A 82 21.51 18.90 -6.67
C THR A 82 20.78 17.56 -6.72
N ALA A 83 21.51 16.44 -6.61
CA ALA A 83 20.91 15.12 -6.58
C ALA A 83 20.02 14.91 -5.34
N PHE A 84 20.46 15.37 -4.17
CA PHE A 84 19.69 15.30 -2.93
C PHE A 84 18.39 16.10 -3.02
N ALA A 85 18.44 17.32 -3.57
CA ALA A 85 17.25 18.13 -3.80
C ALA A 85 16.25 17.42 -4.73
N SER A 86 16.74 16.91 -5.87
CA SER A 86 15.90 16.17 -6.83
C SER A 86 15.26 14.91 -6.22
N HIS A 87 16.01 14.13 -5.44
CA HIS A 87 15.47 12.95 -4.76
C HIS A 87 14.43 13.30 -3.68
N THR A 88 14.63 14.41 -2.97
CA THR A 88 13.67 14.90 -1.98
C THR A 88 12.34 15.29 -2.63
N GLU A 89 12.39 16.01 -3.74
CA GLU A 89 11.20 16.37 -4.53
C GLU A 89 10.48 15.12 -5.06
N ALA A 90 11.23 14.16 -5.61
CA ALA A 90 10.67 12.90 -6.11
C ALA A 90 10.00 12.08 -5.00
N LEU A 91 10.59 12.06 -3.79
CA LEU A 91 10.02 11.38 -2.63
C LEU A 91 8.70 12.03 -2.18
N GLU A 92 8.65 13.37 -2.08
CA GLU A 92 7.42 14.07 -1.70
C GLU A 92 6.31 13.87 -2.76
N ALA A 93 6.66 13.91 -4.04
CA ALA A 93 5.72 13.59 -5.13
C ALA A 93 5.18 12.15 -5.01
N ALA A 94 6.05 11.18 -4.71
CA ALA A 94 5.66 9.79 -4.50
C ALA A 94 4.74 9.62 -3.28
N LYS A 95 5.01 10.32 -2.17
CA LYS A 95 4.15 10.31 -0.97
C LYS A 95 2.74 10.83 -1.28
N VAL A 96 2.63 11.93 -2.02
CA VAL A 96 1.32 12.48 -2.43
C VAL A 96 0.56 11.47 -3.29
N ARG A 97 1.24 10.85 -4.28
CA ARG A 97 0.64 9.82 -5.14
C ARG A 97 0.16 8.63 -4.33
N PHE A 98 1.00 8.13 -3.42
CA PHE A 98 0.67 7.00 -2.54
C PHE A 98 -0.57 7.29 -1.69
N ARG A 99 -0.65 8.47 -1.05
CA ARG A 99 -1.83 8.86 -0.26
C ARG A 99 -3.11 8.87 -1.11
N LYS A 100 -3.05 9.44 -2.31
CA LYS A 100 -4.19 9.47 -3.24
C LYS A 100 -4.64 8.07 -3.64
N CYS A 101 -3.70 7.20 -4.04
CA CYS A 101 -3.99 5.82 -4.39
C CYS A 101 -4.56 5.04 -3.21
N ASN A 102 -4.02 5.22 -2.00
CA ASN A 102 -4.50 4.55 -0.80
C ASN A 102 -5.93 4.97 -0.42
N ILE A 103 -6.27 6.26 -0.53
CA ILE A 103 -7.65 6.74 -0.33
C ILE A 103 -8.60 6.12 -1.36
N SER A 104 -8.18 6.08 -2.63
CA SER A 104 -8.98 5.46 -3.71
C SER A 104 -9.20 3.97 -3.45
N LEU A 105 -8.16 3.25 -3.02
CA LEU A 105 -8.25 1.82 -2.68
C LEU A 105 -9.19 1.57 -1.49
N GLN A 106 -9.11 2.41 -0.45
CA GLN A 106 -10.02 2.30 0.71
C GLN A 106 -11.47 2.55 0.30
N ALA A 107 -11.72 3.53 -0.57
CA ALA A 107 -13.05 3.80 -1.10
C ALA A 107 -13.58 2.62 -1.93
N ALA A 108 -12.77 2.05 -2.82
CA ALA A 108 -13.12 0.89 -3.63
C ALA A 108 -13.43 -0.35 -2.77
N ARG A 109 -12.62 -0.64 -1.75
CA ARG A 109 -12.89 -1.73 -0.78
C ARG A 109 -14.23 -1.56 -0.09
N LYS A 110 -14.49 -0.36 0.42
CA LYS A 110 -15.75 -0.07 1.10
C LYS A 110 -16.95 -0.26 0.16
N ALA A 111 -16.85 0.19 -1.09
CA ALA A 111 -17.90 0.01 -2.08
C ALA A 111 -18.14 -1.48 -2.41
N MET A 112 -17.08 -2.28 -2.50
CA MET A 112 -17.16 -3.73 -2.67
C MET A 112 -17.86 -4.41 -1.49
N ASP A 113 -17.46 -4.07 -0.25
CA ASP A 113 -18.06 -4.64 0.95
C ASP A 113 -19.57 -4.30 1.03
N GLU A 114 -19.94 -3.05 0.77
CA GLU A 114 -21.34 -2.60 0.74
C GLU A 114 -22.16 -3.32 -0.36
N ALA A 115 -21.58 -3.52 -1.54
CA ALA A 115 -22.22 -4.26 -2.63
C ALA A 115 -22.42 -5.74 -2.27
N ALA A 116 -21.41 -6.39 -1.68
CA ALA A 116 -21.46 -7.78 -1.26
C ALA A 116 -22.49 -8.01 -0.14
N GLU A 117 -22.54 -7.14 0.87
CA GLU A 117 -23.54 -7.18 1.94
C GLU A 117 -24.96 -6.99 1.39
N SER A 118 -25.14 -6.04 0.47
CA SER A 118 -26.43 -5.81 -0.20
C SER A 118 -26.88 -7.01 -1.01
N GLN A 119 -25.95 -7.63 -1.75
CA GLN A 119 -26.21 -8.86 -2.50
C GLN A 119 -26.63 -9.99 -1.56
N ALA A 120 -25.81 -10.33 -0.55
CA ALA A 120 -26.10 -11.40 0.39
C ALA A 120 -27.44 -11.21 1.12
N ARG A 121 -27.74 -9.99 1.57
CA ARG A 121 -28.98 -9.68 2.29
C ARG A 121 -30.22 -9.84 1.42
N ASN A 122 -30.17 -9.35 0.18
CA ASN A 122 -31.34 -9.32 -0.69
C ASN A 122 -31.52 -10.65 -1.42
N ASP A 123 -30.46 -11.26 -1.92
CA ASP A 123 -30.49 -12.56 -2.56
C ASP A 123 -30.92 -13.64 -1.55
N GLY A 124 -30.45 -13.55 -0.30
CA GLY A 124 -30.89 -14.45 0.77
C GLY A 124 -32.38 -14.33 1.13
N LYS A 125 -33.05 -13.21 0.83
CA LYS A 125 -34.51 -13.10 0.96
C LYS A 125 -35.23 -13.79 -0.20
N VAL A 126 -34.74 -13.58 -1.43
CA VAL A 126 -35.30 -14.21 -2.64
C VAL A 126 -35.15 -15.72 -2.58
N GLN A 127 -33.98 -16.22 -2.20
CA GLN A 127 -33.71 -17.66 -2.05
C GLN A 127 -34.59 -18.30 -0.98
N ARG A 128 -34.80 -17.63 0.17
CA ARG A 128 -35.73 -18.12 1.19
C ARG A 128 -37.17 -18.16 0.68
N ALA A 129 -37.62 -17.10 0.01
CA ALA A 129 -38.96 -17.06 -0.57
C ALA A 129 -39.17 -18.16 -1.62
N ASP A 130 -38.17 -18.41 -2.47
CA ASP A 130 -38.22 -19.48 -3.48
C ASP A 130 -38.22 -20.87 -2.83
N ALA A 131 -37.37 -21.11 -1.83
CA ALA A 131 -37.35 -22.37 -1.09
C ALA A 131 -38.69 -22.66 -0.39
N THR A 132 -39.28 -21.66 0.28
CA THR A 132 -40.60 -21.80 0.91
C THR A 132 -41.69 -22.04 -0.12
N LYS A 133 -41.65 -21.33 -1.26
CA LYS A 133 -42.59 -21.54 -2.37
C LYS A 133 -42.52 -22.99 -2.89
N GLN A 134 -41.33 -23.48 -3.20
CA GLN A 134 -41.12 -24.85 -3.70
C GLN A 134 -41.55 -25.90 -2.66
N ALA A 135 -41.29 -25.66 -1.36
CA ALA A 135 -41.73 -26.53 -0.29
C ALA A 135 -43.26 -26.61 -0.19
N MET A 136 -43.96 -25.48 -0.34
CA MET A 136 -45.42 -25.42 -0.38
C MET A 136 -46.00 -26.13 -1.60
N GLU A 137 -45.51 -25.84 -2.80
CA GLU A 137 -45.96 -26.50 -4.04
C GLU A 137 -45.82 -28.03 -3.92
N LYS A 138 -44.66 -28.49 -3.44
CA LYS A 138 -44.41 -29.92 -3.20
C LYS A 138 -45.33 -30.49 -2.12
N ALA A 139 -45.62 -29.75 -1.05
CA ALA A 139 -46.49 -30.24 0.01
C ALA A 139 -47.96 -30.34 -0.40
N ILE A 140 -48.45 -29.41 -1.23
CA ILE A 140 -49.78 -29.52 -1.85
C ILE A 140 -49.87 -30.82 -2.66
N GLU A 141 -48.87 -31.10 -3.50
CA GLU A 141 -48.90 -32.28 -4.36
C GLU A 141 -48.68 -33.60 -3.62
N ALA A 142 -47.69 -33.64 -2.73
CA ALA A 142 -47.24 -34.87 -2.08
C ALA A 142 -47.99 -35.20 -0.79
N HIS A 143 -48.59 -34.21 -0.11
CA HIS A 143 -49.24 -34.42 1.18
C HIS A 143 -50.72 -34.02 1.21
N MET A 144 -51.12 -32.93 0.54
CA MET A 144 -52.53 -32.54 0.55
C MET A 144 -53.41 -33.48 -0.28
N LYS A 145 -52.95 -33.87 -1.48
CA LYS A 145 -53.70 -34.80 -2.35
C LYS A 145 -53.96 -36.17 -1.68
N PRO A 146 -52.96 -36.85 -1.08
CA PRO A 146 -53.20 -38.11 -0.38
C PRO A 146 -54.15 -38.00 0.81
N LEU A 147 -54.18 -36.86 1.51
CA LEU A 147 -55.14 -36.66 2.61
C LEU A 147 -56.60 -36.68 2.12
N MET A 148 -56.85 -36.40 0.84
CA MET A 148 -58.18 -36.46 0.23
C MET A 148 -58.52 -37.85 -0.33
N CYS A 149 -57.55 -38.75 -0.43
CA CYS A 149 -57.72 -40.12 -0.92
C CYS A 149 -57.86 -41.13 0.22
N GLU A 150 -58.54 -42.24 -0.02
CA GLU A 150 -58.77 -43.27 1.00
C GLU A 150 -57.60 -44.29 1.07
N GLY A 151 -57.40 -44.89 2.25
CA GLY A 151 -56.60 -46.12 2.38
C GLY A 151 -55.09 -45.95 2.62
N LEU A 152 -54.60 -44.74 2.88
CA LEU A 152 -53.19 -44.47 3.22
C LEU A 152 -53.03 -44.12 4.70
N ASP A 153 -51.86 -44.38 5.27
CA ASP A 153 -51.50 -43.87 6.60
C ASP A 153 -51.37 -42.34 6.52
N LEU A 154 -52.31 -41.64 7.15
CA LEU A 154 -52.43 -40.19 7.05
C LEU A 154 -51.46 -39.44 7.96
N ASN A 155 -50.99 -40.08 9.05
CA ASN A 155 -50.21 -39.40 10.09
C ASN A 155 -48.91 -38.77 9.56
N PRO A 156 -48.11 -39.44 8.70
CA PRO A 156 -46.91 -38.84 8.14
C PRO A 156 -47.19 -37.59 7.29
N HIS A 157 -48.31 -37.57 6.56
CA HIS A 157 -48.70 -36.42 5.73
C HIS A 157 -49.17 -35.24 6.60
N VAL A 158 -49.94 -35.51 7.66
CA VAL A 158 -50.36 -34.48 8.62
C VAL A 158 -49.16 -33.88 9.33
N ASP A 159 -48.23 -34.70 9.80
CA ASP A 159 -47.06 -34.22 10.53
C ASP A 159 -46.09 -33.43 9.63
N ALA A 160 -45.98 -33.79 8.35
CA ALA A 160 -45.22 -33.01 7.35
C ALA A 160 -45.85 -31.63 7.11
N LEU A 161 -47.17 -31.58 6.91
CA LEU A 161 -47.90 -30.32 6.71
C LEU A 161 -47.93 -29.45 7.99
N ALA A 162 -47.97 -30.07 9.16
CA ALA A 162 -47.89 -29.35 10.44
C ALA A 162 -46.56 -28.61 10.62
N LYS A 163 -45.45 -29.25 10.26
CA LYS A 163 -44.12 -28.61 10.27
C LYS A 163 -44.08 -27.44 9.29
N LEU A 164 -44.60 -27.65 8.07
CA LEU A 164 -44.64 -26.60 7.06
C LEU A 164 -45.53 -25.42 7.48
N ASN A 165 -46.67 -25.66 8.14
CA ASN A 165 -47.54 -24.58 8.65
C ASN A 165 -46.81 -23.61 9.58
N ALA A 166 -45.88 -24.12 10.40
CA ALA A 166 -45.07 -23.29 11.29
C ALA A 166 -44.08 -22.41 10.51
N GLU A 167 -43.51 -22.91 9.42
CA GLU A 167 -42.59 -22.17 8.55
C GLU A 167 -43.32 -21.19 7.61
N ALA A 168 -44.56 -21.52 7.25
CA ALA A 168 -45.40 -20.81 6.30
C ALA A 168 -46.16 -19.61 6.88
N GLU A 169 -46.12 -19.43 8.20
CA GLU A 169 -46.93 -18.43 8.94
C GLU A 169 -48.44 -18.57 8.66
N VAL A 170 -48.94 -19.81 8.55
CA VAL A 170 -50.38 -20.07 8.44
C VAL A 170 -51.08 -19.62 9.73
N ASP A 171 -52.31 -19.14 9.60
CA ASP A 171 -53.16 -18.81 10.75
C ASP A 171 -53.15 -19.95 11.79
N GLU A 172 -52.82 -19.61 13.04
CA GLU A 172 -52.62 -20.59 14.10
C GLU A 172 -53.90 -21.38 14.40
N GLY A 173 -55.06 -20.73 14.26
CA GLY A 173 -56.37 -21.35 14.41
C GLY A 173 -56.61 -22.41 13.34
N LEU A 174 -56.35 -22.06 12.07
CA LEU A 174 -56.44 -22.98 10.95
C LEU A 174 -55.45 -24.15 11.09
N ALA A 175 -54.21 -23.88 11.51
CA ALA A 175 -53.19 -24.92 11.74
C ALA A 175 -53.62 -25.92 12.83
N LYS A 176 -54.19 -25.44 13.95
CA LYS A 176 -54.72 -26.29 15.03
C LYS A 176 -55.93 -27.10 14.57
N ALA A 177 -56.87 -26.46 13.86
CA ALA A 177 -58.04 -27.14 13.31
C ALA A 177 -57.63 -28.23 12.31
N PHE A 178 -56.62 -27.96 11.49
CA PHE A 178 -56.05 -28.91 10.55
C PHE A 178 -55.47 -30.16 11.25
N LEU A 179 -54.77 -30.01 12.37
CA LEU A 179 -54.23 -31.17 13.10
C LEU A 179 -55.32 -32.14 13.55
N VAL A 180 -56.48 -31.62 13.96
CA VAL A 180 -57.64 -32.41 14.36
C VAL A 180 -58.33 -33.02 13.15
N ALA A 181 -58.55 -32.24 12.09
CA ALA A 181 -59.26 -32.67 10.89
C ALA A 181 -58.45 -33.68 10.06
N GLY A 182 -57.15 -33.44 9.89
CA GLY A 182 -56.25 -34.23 9.04
C GLY A 182 -56.00 -35.64 9.57
N ARG A 183 -56.06 -35.84 10.89
CA ARG A 183 -55.90 -37.16 11.54
C ARG A 183 -57.15 -38.05 11.47
N LYS A 184 -58.32 -37.47 11.17
CA LYS A 184 -59.55 -38.25 10.99
C LYS A 184 -59.53 -38.99 9.66
N ASP A 185 -60.13 -40.18 9.66
CA ASP A 185 -60.37 -40.94 8.45
C ASP A 185 -61.23 -40.13 7.46
N PRO A 186 -60.89 -40.08 6.15
CA PRO A 186 -61.57 -39.22 5.19
C PRO A 186 -63.09 -39.42 5.15
N ARG A 187 -63.59 -40.63 5.42
CA ARG A 187 -65.02 -40.98 5.43
C ARG A 187 -65.76 -40.45 6.65
N THR A 188 -65.03 -40.23 7.74
CA THR A 188 -65.59 -39.78 9.03
C THR A 188 -65.48 -38.27 9.23
N ARG A 189 -64.82 -37.56 8.31
CA ARG A 189 -64.65 -36.11 8.37
C ARG A 189 -65.98 -35.39 8.21
N SER A 190 -66.26 -34.49 9.15
CA SER A 190 -67.42 -33.60 9.08
C SER A 190 -67.28 -32.59 7.94
N THR A 191 -68.37 -31.89 7.63
CA THR A 191 -68.35 -30.76 6.68
C THR A 191 -67.37 -29.68 7.11
N PHE A 192 -67.20 -29.45 8.41
CA PHE A 192 -66.19 -28.55 8.96
C PHE A 192 -64.76 -29.03 8.69
N ASP A 193 -64.47 -30.32 8.95
CA ASP A 193 -63.14 -30.89 8.70
C ASP A 193 -62.73 -30.78 7.21
N GLN A 194 -63.69 -30.99 6.30
CA GLN A 194 -63.47 -30.80 4.85
C GLN A 194 -63.23 -29.33 4.49
N ALA A 195 -63.96 -28.40 5.11
CA ALA A 195 -63.77 -26.96 4.90
C ALA A 195 -62.39 -26.50 5.35
N VAL A 196 -61.90 -27.01 6.49
CA VAL A 196 -60.55 -26.72 7.02
C VAL A 196 -59.47 -27.15 6.01
N LEU A 197 -59.56 -28.36 5.44
CA LEU A 197 -58.58 -28.84 4.46
C LEU A 197 -58.59 -28.02 3.17
N LYS A 198 -59.79 -27.69 2.65
CA LYS A 198 -59.93 -26.84 1.46
C LYS A 198 -59.41 -25.43 1.70
N GLN A 199 -59.68 -24.86 2.87
CA GLN A 199 -59.19 -23.54 3.25
C GLN A 199 -57.66 -23.54 3.34
N LEU A 200 -57.05 -24.58 3.93
CA LEU A 200 -55.60 -24.71 4.00
C LEU A 200 -54.95 -24.82 2.62
N GLU A 201 -55.54 -25.63 1.71
CA GLU A 201 -55.08 -25.73 0.32
C GLU A 201 -55.18 -24.39 -0.43
N ALA A 202 -56.28 -23.65 -0.22
CA ALA A 202 -56.47 -22.32 -0.79
C ALA A 202 -55.44 -21.32 -0.25
N ASP A 203 -55.16 -21.34 1.05
CA ASP A 203 -54.18 -20.46 1.70
C ASP A 203 -52.76 -20.77 1.22
N TYR A 204 -52.38 -22.05 1.08
CA TYR A 204 -51.12 -22.46 0.47
C TYR A 204 -51.01 -21.99 -0.98
N SER A 205 -52.04 -22.21 -1.79
CA SER A 205 -52.06 -21.79 -3.19
C SER A 205 -51.91 -20.27 -3.32
N LYS A 206 -52.62 -19.51 -2.47
CA LYS A 206 -52.50 -18.06 -2.40
C LYS A 206 -51.08 -17.64 -2.02
N ARG A 207 -50.48 -18.30 -1.01
CA ARG A 207 -49.13 -17.96 -0.53
C ARG A 207 -48.05 -18.29 -1.55
N VAL A 208 -48.19 -19.41 -2.27
CA VAL A 208 -47.33 -19.76 -3.41
C VAL A 208 -47.35 -18.66 -4.48
N VAL A 209 -48.54 -18.13 -4.81
CA VAL A 209 -48.66 -17.02 -5.76
C VAL A 209 -48.00 -15.74 -5.23
N GLU A 210 -48.19 -15.41 -3.95
CA GLU A 210 -47.54 -14.25 -3.32
C GLU A 210 -46.01 -14.37 -3.29
N LEU A 211 -45.47 -15.51 -2.85
CA LEU A 211 -44.04 -15.79 -2.86
C LEU A 211 -43.49 -15.80 -4.30
N GLY A 212 -44.25 -16.33 -5.26
CA GLY A 212 -43.91 -16.26 -6.67
C GLY A 212 -43.74 -14.83 -7.19
N LYS A 213 -44.58 -13.89 -6.73
CA LYS A 213 -44.41 -12.46 -7.05
C LYS A 213 -43.14 -11.89 -6.42
N VAL A 214 -42.82 -12.27 -5.17
CA VAL A 214 -41.58 -11.82 -4.50
C VAL A 214 -40.34 -12.33 -5.25
N VAL A 215 -40.34 -13.60 -5.66
CA VAL A 215 -39.25 -14.19 -6.44
C VAL A 215 -39.13 -13.48 -7.79
N ALA A 216 -40.22 -13.35 -8.55
CA ALA A 216 -40.21 -12.72 -9.86
C ALA A 216 -39.77 -11.24 -9.81
N ALA A 217 -40.16 -10.49 -8.77
CA ALA A 217 -39.71 -9.12 -8.57
C ALA A 217 -38.24 -9.04 -8.10
N GLY A 218 -37.75 -10.07 -7.40
CA GLY A 218 -36.41 -10.11 -6.85
C GLY A 218 -35.32 -10.57 -7.83
N THR A 219 -35.65 -11.44 -8.79
CA THR A 219 -34.70 -12.03 -9.73
C THR A 219 -33.90 -10.99 -10.55
N PRO A 220 -34.53 -9.97 -11.18
CA PRO A 220 -33.76 -8.95 -11.90
C PRO A 220 -32.76 -8.23 -10.99
N GLY A 221 -33.17 -7.95 -9.74
CA GLY A 221 -32.29 -7.33 -8.77
C GLY A 221 -31.12 -8.22 -8.34
N CYS A 222 -31.26 -9.55 -8.36
CA CYS A 222 -30.14 -10.46 -8.08
C CYS A 222 -29.07 -10.37 -9.18
N GLU A 223 -29.49 -10.31 -10.45
CA GLU A 223 -28.58 -10.16 -11.58
C GLU A 223 -27.86 -8.80 -11.55
N GLU A 224 -28.60 -7.71 -11.30
CA GLU A 224 -28.03 -6.38 -11.15
C GLU A 224 -27.03 -6.29 -9.99
N ARG A 225 -27.35 -6.89 -8.82
CA ARG A 225 -26.45 -6.90 -7.66
C ARG A 225 -25.22 -7.76 -7.90
N ALA A 226 -25.35 -8.92 -8.55
CA ALA A 226 -24.22 -9.75 -8.92
C ALA A 226 -23.30 -9.02 -9.91
N ALA A 227 -23.86 -8.31 -10.89
CA ALA A 227 -23.10 -7.48 -11.82
C ALA A 227 -22.39 -6.31 -11.10
N ALA A 228 -23.05 -5.65 -10.14
CA ALA A 228 -22.46 -4.58 -9.35
C ALA A 228 -21.31 -5.09 -8.46
N ALA A 229 -21.46 -6.25 -7.83
CA ALA A 229 -20.39 -6.88 -7.05
C ALA A 229 -19.19 -7.27 -7.93
N ALA A 230 -19.44 -7.86 -9.11
CA ALA A 230 -18.38 -8.18 -10.08
C ALA A 230 -17.67 -6.92 -10.60
N ALA A 231 -18.41 -5.84 -10.87
CA ALA A 231 -17.82 -4.57 -11.28
C ALA A 231 -16.93 -3.98 -10.16
N ALA A 232 -17.40 -3.99 -8.91
CA ALA A 232 -16.62 -3.53 -7.76
C ALA A 232 -15.35 -4.37 -7.53
N GLU A 233 -15.40 -5.68 -7.79
CA GLU A 233 -14.22 -6.55 -7.73
C GLU A 233 -13.20 -6.21 -8.83
N THR A 234 -13.65 -5.89 -10.05
CA THR A 234 -12.76 -5.44 -11.13
C THR A 234 -12.15 -4.05 -10.90
N GLU A 235 -12.83 -3.15 -10.18
CA GLU A 235 -12.27 -1.85 -9.80
C GLU A 235 -11.20 -1.96 -8.70
N LEU A 236 -11.20 -3.06 -7.94
CA LEU A 236 -10.22 -3.35 -6.90
C LEU A 236 -8.93 -3.99 -7.44
N ALA A 237 -9.04 -4.76 -8.54
CA ALA A 237 -7.95 -5.53 -9.14
C ALA A 237 -6.93 -4.66 -9.88
#